data_AF-A0A1C7PBT3-F1
#
_entry.id   AF-A0A1C7PBT3-F1
#
_cell.length_a   1.000
_cell.length_b   1.000
_cell.length_c   1.000
_cell.angle_alpha   90.00
_cell.angle_beta   90.00
_cell.angle_gamma   90.00
#
_symmetry.space_group_name_H-M   'P 1'
#
loop_
_entity.id
_entity.type
_entity.pdbx_description
1 polymer ?
#
loop_
_entity_poly.entity_id
_entity_poly.type
_entity_poly.pdbx_seq_one_letter_code
_entity_poly.pdbx_strand_id
1 'polypeptide(L)' 'MRTKSEALAAAKKRMLELQSQMTSRIISLAGEVAKLMEVVPERDAREFLRVKCNFPSSELTTYAAFN' A
#
# COMPACT_ATOMS: atom_id res chain seq x y z
N MET A 1 -19.06 30.89 -10.06
CA MET A 1 -19.04 30.24 -8.74
C MET A 1 -19.39 28.77 -8.97
N ARG A 2 -18.49 27.81 -8.68
CA ARG A 2 -18.86 26.38 -8.84
C ARG A 2 -19.98 26.06 -7.86
N THR A 3 -20.99 25.33 -8.33
CA THR A 3 -22.08 24.90 -7.44
C THR A 3 -21.54 23.88 -6.44
N LYS A 4 -22.22 23.72 -5.30
CA LYS A 4 -21.85 22.73 -4.28
C LYS A 4 -21.73 21.32 -4.89
N SER A 5 -22.61 20.95 -5.83
CA SER A 5 -22.58 19.64 -6.49
C SER A 5 -21.35 19.46 -7.38
N GLU A 6 -20.95 20.47 -8.15
CA GLU A 6 -19.75 20.44 -8.99
C GLU A 6 -18.47 20.29 -8.15
N ALA A 7 -18.38 21.00 -7.02
CA ALA A 7 -17.24 20.89 -6.11
C ALA A 7 -17.13 19.48 -5.52
N LEU A 8 -18.25 18.90 -5.09
CA LEU A 8 -18.31 17.53 -4.56
C LEU A 8 -17.98 16.48 -5.63
N ALA A 9 -18.51 16.61 -6.84
CA ALA A 9 -18.21 15.69 -7.95
C ALA A 9 -16.71 15.71 -8.30
N ALA A 10 -16.11 16.89 -8.37
CA ALA A 10 -14.68 17.04 -8.64
C ALA A 10 -13.82 16.47 -7.51
N ALA A 11 -14.22 16.66 -6.24
CA ALA A 11 -13.53 16.08 -5.09
C ALA A 11 -13.60 14.54 -5.12
N LYS A 12 -14.80 13.98 -5.34
CA LYS A 12 -15.00 12.53 -5.47
C LYS A 12 -14.11 11.94 -6.55
N LYS A 13 -14.07 12.55 -7.74
CA LYS A 13 -13.23 12.08 -8.85
C LYS A 13 -11.76 12.00 -8.44
N ARG A 14 -11.20 13.08 -7.89
CA ARG A 14 -9.79 13.11 -7.44
C ARG A 14 -9.51 12.08 -6.35
N MET A 15 -10.42 11.92 -5.39
CA MET A 15 -10.26 10.94 -4.31
C MET A 15 -10.23 9.51 -4.86
N LEU A 16 -11.11 9.17 -5.79
CA LEU A 16 -11.13 7.83 -6.41
C LEU A 16 -9.87 7.57 -7.25
N GLU A 17 -9.38 8.59 -7.98
CA GLU A 17 -8.12 8.48 -8.71
C GLU A 17 -6.93 8.23 -7.78
N LEU A 18 -6.85 8.96 -6.66
CA LEU A 18 -5.81 8.74 -5.64
C LEU A 18 -5.92 7.36 -5.00
N GLN A 19 -7.14 6.92 -4.66
CA GLN A 19 -7.36 5.58 -4.12
C GLN A 19 -6.91 4.49 -5.10
N SER A 20 -7.23 4.62 -6.38
CA SER A 20 -6.78 3.68 -7.42
C SER A 20 -5.25 3.61 -7.51
N GLN A 21 -4.58 4.77 -7.48
CA GLN A 21 -3.12 4.84 -7.48
C GLN A 21 -2.52 4.19 -6.22
N MET A 22 -3.12 4.42 -5.05
CA MET A 22 -2.69 3.77 -3.80
C MET A 22 -2.86 2.25 -3.86
N THR A 23 -4.01 1.76 -4.34
CA THR A 23 -4.27 0.32 -4.49
C THR A 23 -3.24 -0.34 -5.40
N SER A 24 -2.95 0.26 -6.57
CA SER A 24 -1.94 -0.27 -7.48
C SER A 24 -0.56 -0.34 -6.83
N ARG A 25 -0.15 0.71 -6.10
CA ARG A 25 1.13 0.73 -5.39
C ARG A 25 1.20 -0.32 -4.29
N ILE A 26 0.13 -0.50 -3.50
CA ILE A 26 0.06 -1.48 -2.43
C ILE A 26 0.21 -2.90 -2.99
N ILE A 27 -0.43 -3.21 -4.12
CA ILE A 27 -0.30 -4.51 -4.79
C ILE A 27 1.15 -4.72 -5.26
N SER A 28 1.78 -3.72 -5.88
CA SER A 28 3.17 -3.83 -6.29
C SER A 28 4.12 -4.03 -5.10
N LEU A 29 3.91 -3.32 -3.99
CA LEU A 29 4.68 -3.50 -2.76
C LEU A 29 4.50 -4.90 -2.16
N ALA A 30 3.26 -5.43 -2.15
CA ALA A 30 3.00 -6.78 -1.70
C ALA A 30 3.80 -7.82 -2.51
N GLY A 31 3.88 -7.64 -3.84
CA GLY A 31 4.68 -8.51 -4.71
C GLY A 31 6.18 -8.45 -4.41
N GLU A 32 6.74 -7.27 -4.10
CA GLU A 32 8.15 -7.15 -3.70
C GLU A 32 8.42 -7.74 -2.31
N VAL A 33 7.48 -7.60 -1.37
CA VAL A 33 7.56 -8.25 -0.05
C VAL A 33 7.54 -9.77 -0.19
N ALA A 34 6.66 -10.32 -1.04
CA ALA A 34 6.59 -11.76 -1.31
C ALA A 34 7.92 -12.30 -1.85
N LYS A 35 8.50 -11.65 -2.87
CA LYS A 35 9.83 -12.01 -3.42
C LYS A 35 10.93 -11.96 -2.35
N LEU A 36 10.91 -10.97 -1.47
CA LEU A 36 11.88 -10.88 -0.37
C LEU A 36 11.72 -12.08 0.58
N MET A 37 10.49 -12.44 0.94
CA MET A 37 10.20 -13.57 1.84
C MET A 37 10.55 -14.94 1.25
N GLU A 38 10.69 -15.06 -0.07
CA GLU A 38 11.17 -16.29 -0.72
C GLU A 38 12.69 -16.52 -0.52
N VAL A 39 13.46 -15.45 -0.32
CA VAL A 39 14.93 -15.51 -0.31
C VAL A 39 15.57 -15.31 1.06
N VAL A 40 14.84 -14.73 2.02
CA VAL A 40 15.30 -14.59 3.41
C VAL A 40 14.26 -15.15 4.39
N PRO A 41 14.68 -15.64 5.58
CA PRO A 41 13.75 -16.07 6.60
C PRO A 41 12.73 -14.98 6.95
N GLU A 42 11.48 -15.39 7.17
CA GLU A 42 10.34 -14.48 7.42
C GLU A 42 10.60 -13.49 8.56
N ARG A 43 11.32 -13.91 9.60
CA ARG A 43 11.73 -13.07 10.72
C ARG A 43 12.65 -11.92 10.27
N ASP A 44 13.64 -12.23 9.45
CA ASP A 44 14.64 -11.28 8.97
C ASP A 44 14.02 -10.33 7.93
N ALA A 45 13.15 -10.83 7.06
CA ALA A 45 12.35 -10.01 6.14
C ALA A 45 11.51 -8.98 6.90
N ARG A 46 10.76 -9.42 7.92
CA ARG A 46 9.90 -8.53 8.72
C ARG A 46 10.69 -7.47 9.47
N GLU A 47 11.83 -7.84 10.05
CA GLU A 47 12.70 -6.88 10.71
C GLU A 47 13.30 -5.86 9.73
N PHE A 48 13.78 -6.32 8.57
CA PHE A 48 14.30 -5.45 7.52
C PHE A 48 13.23 -4.46 7.03
N LEU A 49 12.03 -4.93 6.69
CA LEU A 49 10.95 -4.07 6.22
C LEU A 49 10.55 -3.02 7.26
N ARG A 50 10.49 -3.40 8.54
CA ARG A 50 10.17 -2.48 9.63
C ARG A 50 11.26 -1.43 9.86
N VAL A 51 12.53 -1.86 9.94
CA VAL A 51 13.64 -1.00 10.40
C VAL A 51 14.28 -0.21 9.25
N LYS A 52 14.35 -0.79 8.05
CA LYS A 52 15.04 -0.21 6.90
C LYS A 52 14.10 0.37 5.87
N CYS A 53 12.95 -0.28 5.62
CA CYS A 53 11.96 0.21 4.67
C CYS A 53 10.86 1.06 5.33
N ASN A 54 10.88 1.17 6.66
CA ASN A 54 9.93 1.97 7.45
C ASN A 54 8.46 1.53 7.26
N PHE A 55 8.24 0.23 7.01
CA PHE A 55 6.90 -0.32 6.89
C PHE A 55 6.25 -0.40 8.28
N PRO A 56 4.99 0.05 8.44
CA PRO A 56 4.25 -0.14 9.67
C PRO A 56 4.09 -1.62 9.98
N SER A 57 4.36 -2.02 11.23
CA SER A 57 4.18 -3.42 11.65
C SER A 57 2.77 -3.94 11.40
N SER A 58 1.76 -3.06 11.46
CA SER A 58 0.35 -3.38 11.18
C SER A 58 0.10 -3.80 9.73
N GLU A 59 0.92 -3.33 8.78
CA GLU A 59 0.77 -3.65 7.37
C GLU A 59 1.57 -4.90 6.97
N LEU A 60 2.62 -5.25 7.73
CA LEU A 60 3.45 -6.43 7.46
C LEU A 60 2.68 -7.74 7.55
N THR A 61 1.70 -7.84 8.45
CA THR A 61 0.82 -9.02 8.53
C THR A 61 -0.06 -9.13 7.28
N THR A 62 -0.55 -8.01 6.76
CA THR A 62 -1.34 -7.98 5.52
C THR A 62 -0.49 -8.38 4.32
N TYR A 63 0.73 -7.85 4.21
CA TYR A 63 1.63 -8.20 3.10
C TYR A 63 2.09 -9.66 3.14
N ALA A 64 2.33 -10.23 4.33
CA ALA A 64 2.66 -11.65 4.47
C ALA A 64 1.50 -12.59 4.10
N ALA A 65 0.25 -12.15 4.29
CA ALA A 65 -0.95 -12.92 3.99
C ALA A 65 -1.46 -12.78 2.54
N PHE A 66 -0.80 -11.94 1.72
CA PHE A 66 -1.14 -11.77 0.30
C PHE A 66 -0.63 -12.91 -0.60
N ASN A 67 0.14 -13.86 -0.04
CA ASN A 67 0.63 -15.07 -0.71
C ASN A 67 -0.44 -16.15 -0.86
#